data_AF-A0A327JDQ9-F1
#
_entry.id   AF-A0A327JDQ9-F1
#
_cell.length_a   1.000
_cell.length_b   1.000
_cell.length_c   1.000
_cell.angle_alpha   90.00
_cell.angle_beta   90.00
_cell.angle_gamma   90.00
#
_symmetry.space_group_name_H-M   'P 1'
#
loop_
_entity.id
_entity.type
_entity.pdbx_description
1 polymer ?
#
loop_
_entity_poly.entity_id
_entity_poly.type
_entity_poly.pdbx_seq_one_letter_code
_entity_poly.pdbx_strand_id
1 'polypeptide(L)'
;MQILDEKNTESTESFSTLATPSIIANSPTPVSHRRVADNYIVIKRLYKTQSVKSGLLNSEKELLNKYNLKPLAELSIQEENKEIMKLKMASFSEDEQLASDADLIIQIRAKELRFILSSRYATYFSEINDGYRALERYFEEITKFYRLPY
;
A
#
# COMPACT_ATOMS: atom_id res chain seq x y z
N MET A 1 -26.53 -1.08 32.09
CA MET A 1 -25.50 -1.37 33.10
C MET A 1 -24.60 -2.43 32.48
N GLN A 2 -23.80 -2.10 31.46
CA GLN A 2 -22.44 -1.54 31.56
C GLN A 2 -21.59 -2.30 32.58
N ILE A 3 -20.61 -3.06 32.10
CA ILE A 3 -19.17 -3.00 32.44
C ILE A 3 -18.51 -4.13 31.65
N LEU A 4 -17.96 -3.80 30.49
CA LEU A 4 -16.80 -4.47 29.89
C LEU A 4 -16.08 -3.39 29.07
N ASP A 5 -15.53 -2.42 29.79
CA ASP A 5 -14.56 -1.48 29.26
C ASP A 5 -13.25 -1.64 30.02
N GLU A 6 -12.17 -1.41 29.28
CA GLU A 6 -10.83 -1.10 29.75
C GLU A 6 -9.97 -2.27 30.25
N LYS A 7 -9.40 -2.99 29.28
CA LYS A 7 -7.94 -3.20 29.16
C LYS A 7 -7.67 -4.08 27.94
N ASN A 8 -7.30 -3.47 26.81
CA ASN A 8 -6.18 -3.87 25.93
C ASN A 8 -6.32 -3.33 24.48
N THR A 9 -6.65 -2.05 24.30
CA THR A 9 -6.77 -1.41 22.96
C THR A 9 -5.95 -0.13 22.79
N GLU A 10 -5.32 0.41 23.84
CA GLU A 10 -4.55 1.66 23.73
C GLU A 10 -3.15 1.48 23.10
N SER A 11 -2.59 0.26 23.12
CA SER A 11 -1.25 -0.01 22.57
C SER A 11 -1.25 -0.22 21.06
N THR A 12 -2.39 -0.50 20.42
CA THR A 12 -2.46 -0.66 18.96
C THR A 12 -2.81 0.65 18.25
N GLU A 13 -3.61 1.52 18.89
CA GLU A 13 -4.02 2.79 18.29
C GLU A 13 -2.93 3.86 18.37
N SER A 14 -2.12 3.88 19.44
CA SER A 14 -1.01 4.83 19.60
C SER A 14 0.17 4.58 18.65
N PHE A 15 0.38 3.34 18.21
CA PHE A 15 1.41 3.00 17.22
C PHE A 15 0.98 3.31 15.77
N SER A 16 -0.33 3.41 15.52
CA SER A 16 -0.93 3.64 14.19
C SER A 16 -0.75 5.07 13.68
N THR A 17 -0.65 6.06 14.56
CA THR A 17 -0.50 7.48 14.19
C THR A 17 0.94 7.88 13.83
N LEU A 18 1.93 7.07 14.21
CA LEU A 18 3.36 7.30 14.00
C LEU A 18 4.02 6.25 13.10
N ALA A 19 3.24 5.32 12.53
CA ALA A 19 3.78 4.26 11.70
C ALA A 19 4.43 4.83 10.44
N THR A 20 5.76 4.73 10.36
CA THR A 20 6.52 5.04 9.15
C THR A 20 6.60 3.80 8.25
N PRO A 21 6.76 3.95 6.92
CA PRO A 21 6.87 2.82 6.00
C PRO A 21 7.95 1.80 6.42
N SER A 22 9.06 2.27 6.98
CA SER A 22 10.15 1.41 7.45
C SER A 22 9.75 0.57 8.68
N ILE A 23 8.97 1.11 9.62
CA ILE A 23 8.45 0.34 10.76
C ILE A 23 7.46 -0.72 10.27
N ILE A 24 6.58 -0.35 9.34
CA ILE A 24 5.61 -1.26 8.73
C ILE A 24 6.34 -2.38 7.97
N ALA A 25 7.44 -2.09 7.28
CA ALA A 25 8.24 -3.07 6.56
C ALA A 25 8.98 -4.05 7.47
N ASN A 26 9.41 -3.61 8.66
CA ASN A 26 10.13 -4.45 9.62
C ASN A 26 9.27 -5.54 10.26
N SER A 27 7.94 -5.41 10.26
CA SER A 27 7.03 -6.47 10.73
C SER A 27 6.88 -7.60 9.69
N PRO A 28 6.42 -8.82 10.07
CA PRO A 28 6.30 -9.95 9.15
C PRO A 28 5.46 -9.59 7.92
N THR A 29 6.04 -9.67 6.71
CA THR A 29 5.36 -9.22 5.48
C THR A 29 4.81 -10.41 4.66
N PRO A 30 3.54 -10.37 4.22
CA PRO A 30 2.95 -11.38 3.35
C PRO A 30 3.79 -11.65 2.11
N VAL A 31 3.75 -12.89 1.62
CA VAL A 31 4.52 -13.28 0.42
C VAL A 31 3.99 -12.56 -0.83
N SER A 32 2.67 -12.38 -0.91
CA SER A 32 1.97 -11.59 -1.94
C SER A 32 2.52 -10.17 -2.05
N HIS A 33 2.56 -9.43 -0.94
CA HIS A 33 3.12 -8.08 -0.87
C HIS A 33 4.57 -8.03 -1.37
N ARG A 34 5.41 -8.98 -0.92
CA ARG A 34 6.80 -9.07 -1.38
C ARG A 34 6.91 -9.33 -2.88
N ARG A 35 6.10 -10.23 -3.44
CA ARG A 35 6.07 -10.49 -4.89
C ARG A 35 5.66 -9.24 -5.67
N VAL A 36 4.66 -8.50 -5.20
CA VAL A 36 4.22 -7.25 -5.85
C VAL A 36 5.32 -6.19 -5.79
N ALA A 37 5.97 -6.01 -4.65
CA ALA A 37 7.09 -5.09 -4.48
C ALA A 37 8.29 -5.46 -5.35
N ASP A 38 8.71 -6.72 -5.36
CA ASP A 38 9.79 -7.22 -6.20
C ASP A 38 9.50 -6.94 -7.68
N ASN A 39 8.30 -7.28 -8.16
CA ASN A 39 7.86 -6.99 -9.52
C ASN A 39 7.86 -5.49 -9.82
N TYR A 40 7.41 -4.66 -8.88
CA TYR A 40 7.44 -3.20 -9.01
C TYR A 40 8.87 -2.66 -9.16
N ILE A 41 9.79 -3.06 -8.28
CA ILE A 41 11.18 -2.56 -8.26
C ILE A 41 11.96 -3.05 -9.48
N VAL A 42 11.79 -4.31 -9.89
CA VAL A 42 12.44 -4.86 -11.09
C VAL A 42 12.01 -4.07 -12.34
N ILE A 43 10.71 -3.84 -12.51
CA ILE A 43 10.18 -3.06 -13.63
C ILE A 43 10.67 -1.61 -13.58
N LYS A 44 10.64 -0.97 -12.40
CA LYS A 44 11.15 0.40 -12.20
C LYS A 44 12.61 0.53 -12.63
N ARG A 45 13.46 -0.46 -12.29
CA ARG A 45 14.88 -0.48 -12.66
C ARG A 45 15.12 -0.77 -14.14
N LEU A 46 14.43 -1.75 -14.71
CA LEU A 46 14.61 -2.14 -16.11
C LEU A 46 14.18 -1.03 -17.06
N TYR A 47 13.03 -0.41 -16.80
CA TYR A 47 12.40 0.42 -17.82
C TYR A 47 12.81 1.89 -17.80
N LYS A 48 13.44 2.43 -16.73
CA LYS A 48 13.82 3.86 -16.51
C LYS A 48 12.67 4.89 -16.72
N THR A 49 11.93 4.80 -17.81
CA THR A 49 10.65 5.42 -18.15
C THR A 49 9.56 4.34 -18.12
N GLN A 50 8.58 4.46 -17.23
CA GLN A 50 7.51 3.47 -17.11
C GLN A 50 6.64 3.46 -18.39
N SER A 51 6.56 2.32 -19.09
CA SER A 51 5.56 2.14 -20.14
C SER A 51 4.16 2.28 -19.52
N VAL A 52 3.40 3.22 -20.07
CA VAL A 52 2.04 3.58 -19.64
C VAL A 52 1.18 2.32 -19.59
N LYS A 53 0.85 1.87 -18.39
CA LYS A 53 -0.25 0.94 -18.19
C LYS A 53 -1.52 1.74 -17.90
N SER A 54 -2.62 1.26 -18.46
CA SER A 54 -3.97 1.79 -18.29
C SER A 54 -4.29 2.08 -16.81
N GLY A 55 -5.10 3.11 -16.57
CA GLY A 55 -5.66 3.39 -15.25
C GLY A 55 -6.50 2.23 -14.68
N LEU A 56 -7.12 2.47 -13.53
CA LEU A 56 -7.95 1.46 -12.86
C LEU A 56 -9.15 1.01 -13.72
N LEU A 57 -9.35 -0.30 -13.77
CA LEU A 57 -10.51 -0.96 -14.34
C LEU A 57 -11.72 -0.75 -13.41
N ASN A 58 -12.93 -0.87 -13.96
CA ASN A 58 -14.16 -0.71 -13.16
C ASN A 58 -14.26 -1.77 -12.05
N SER A 59 -13.89 -3.02 -12.33
CA SER A 59 -13.85 -4.09 -11.33
C SER A 59 -12.87 -3.81 -10.17
N GLU A 60 -11.75 -3.15 -10.46
CA GLU A 60 -10.77 -2.75 -9.44
C GLU A 60 -11.34 -1.61 -8.57
N LYS A 61 -12.04 -0.65 -9.18
CA LYS A 61 -12.72 0.44 -8.45
C LYS A 61 -13.85 -0.09 -7.57
N GLU A 62 -14.63 -1.06 -8.05
CA GLU A 62 -15.66 -1.72 -7.27
C GLU A 62 -15.09 -2.41 -6.01
N LEU A 63 -13.94 -3.08 -6.15
CA LEU A 63 -13.26 -3.69 -5.00
C LEU A 63 -12.75 -2.63 -4.00
N LEU A 64 -12.16 -1.54 -4.47
CA LEU A 64 -11.75 -0.44 -3.58
C LEU A 64 -12.96 0.15 -2.84
N ASN A 65 -14.07 0.36 -3.55
CA ASN A 65 -15.31 0.86 -2.97
C ASN A 65 -15.91 -0.11 -1.94
N LYS A 66 -15.84 -1.43 -2.15
CA LYS A 66 -16.30 -2.45 -1.19
C LYS A 66 -15.64 -2.26 0.19
N TYR A 67 -14.39 -1.81 0.23
CA TYR A 67 -13.63 -1.58 1.46
C TYR A 67 -13.51 -0.10 1.85
N ASN A 68 -14.27 0.79 1.19
CA ASN A 68 -14.22 2.25 1.38
C ASN A 68 -12.80 2.85 1.24
N LEU A 69 -12.00 2.29 0.33
CA LEU A 69 -10.64 2.77 0.05
C LEU A 69 -10.68 3.89 -0.99
N LYS A 70 -9.98 4.98 -0.71
CA LYS A 70 -9.86 6.11 -1.65
C LYS A 70 -8.76 5.84 -2.70
N PRO A 71 -8.81 6.49 -3.88
CA PRO A 71 -7.72 6.43 -4.83
C PRO A 71 -6.39 6.91 -4.24
N LEU A 72 -5.29 6.29 -4.64
CA LEU A 72 -3.95 6.57 -4.06
C LEU A 72 -3.51 8.03 -4.28
N ALA A 73 -4.01 8.68 -5.33
CA ALA A 73 -3.73 10.08 -5.66
C ALA A 73 -4.34 11.09 -4.68
N GLU A 74 -5.33 10.68 -3.89
CA GLU A 74 -6.06 11.54 -2.95
C GLU A 74 -5.63 11.33 -1.50
N LEU A 75 -4.82 10.31 -1.24
CA LEU A 75 -4.40 9.92 0.09
C LEU A 75 -3.20 10.75 0.56
N SER A 76 -3.19 11.07 1.85
CA SER A 76 -2.00 11.52 2.56
C SER A 76 -1.09 10.33 2.91
N ILE A 77 0.17 10.62 3.23
CA ILE A 77 1.15 9.61 3.67
C ILE A 77 0.65 8.83 4.90
N GLN A 78 0.01 9.51 5.85
CA GLN A 78 -0.48 8.88 7.08
C GLN A 78 -1.67 7.95 6.82
N GLU A 79 -2.59 8.35 5.95
CA GLU A 79 -3.73 7.51 5.57
C GLU A 79 -3.25 6.25 4.85
N GLU A 80 -2.35 6.39 3.88
CA GLU A 80 -1.81 5.24 3.14
C GLU A 80 -1.03 4.28 4.05
N ASN A 81 -0.24 4.78 4.99
CA ASN A 81 0.47 3.92 5.96
C ASN A 81 -0.51 3.09 6.80
N LYS A 82 -1.63 3.69 7.24
CA LYS A 82 -2.68 2.98 7.96
C LYS A 82 -3.34 1.92 7.07
N GLU A 83 -3.59 2.24 5.81
CA GLU A 83 -4.16 1.29 4.86
C GLU A 83 -3.21 0.11 4.59
N ILE A 84 -1.92 0.35 4.34
CA ILE A 84 -0.92 -0.71 4.16
C ILE A 84 -0.89 -1.63 5.38
N MET A 85 -0.94 -1.08 6.59
CA MET A 85 -0.97 -1.88 7.81
C MET A 85 -2.23 -2.73 7.91
N LYS A 86 -3.41 -2.18 7.59
CA LYS A 86 -4.68 -2.92 7.55
C LYS A 86 -4.64 -4.05 6.52
N LEU A 87 -4.16 -3.78 5.30
CA LEU A 87 -4.04 -4.77 4.25
C LEU A 87 -3.08 -5.89 4.63
N LYS A 88 -1.98 -5.54 5.30
CA LYS A 88 -1.00 -6.50 5.81
C LYS A 88 -1.61 -7.44 6.86
N MET A 89 -2.41 -6.91 7.79
CA MET A 89 -3.13 -7.72 8.76
C MET A 89 -4.22 -8.58 8.09
N ALA A 90 -4.97 -8.00 7.16
CA ALA A 90 -6.01 -8.70 6.40
C ALA A 90 -5.46 -9.87 5.57
N SER A 91 -4.26 -9.71 5.01
CA SER A 91 -3.56 -10.78 4.25
C SER A 91 -3.12 -11.96 5.12
N PHE A 92 -3.07 -11.81 6.45
CA PHE A 92 -2.84 -12.89 7.41
C PHE A 92 -4.12 -13.39 8.07
N SER A 93 -5.28 -12.88 7.67
CA SER A 93 -6.56 -13.32 8.23
C SER A 93 -6.83 -14.79 7.89
N GLU A 94 -7.55 -15.48 8.77
CA GLU A 94 -8.08 -16.82 8.52
C GLU A 94 -9.24 -16.80 7.51
N ASP A 95 -9.86 -15.62 7.31
CA ASP A 95 -10.84 -15.41 6.25
C ASP A 95 -10.12 -15.35 4.89
N GLU A 96 -10.22 -16.44 4.14
CA GLU A 96 -9.58 -16.61 2.82
C GLU A 96 -10.04 -15.53 1.83
N GLN A 97 -11.31 -15.11 1.89
CA GLN A 97 -11.82 -14.07 1.00
C GLN A 97 -11.22 -12.71 1.37
N LEU A 98 -11.15 -12.39 2.65
CA LEU A 98 -10.52 -11.15 3.12
C LEU A 98 -9.02 -11.11 2.79
N ALA A 99 -8.31 -12.23 2.98
CA ALA A 99 -6.89 -12.34 2.66
C ALA A 99 -6.64 -12.19 1.16
N SER A 100 -7.45 -12.86 0.32
CA SER A 100 -7.37 -12.75 -1.13
C SER A 100 -7.70 -11.33 -1.63
N ASP A 101 -8.74 -10.70 -1.07
CA ASP A 101 -9.11 -9.34 -1.45
C ASP A 101 -8.02 -8.33 -1.04
N ALA A 102 -7.40 -8.50 0.13
CA ALA A 102 -6.28 -7.67 0.58
C ALA A 102 -5.05 -7.79 -0.35
N ASP A 103 -4.72 -9.03 -0.74
CA ASP A 103 -3.63 -9.32 -1.69
C ASP A 103 -3.90 -8.70 -3.07
N LEU A 104 -5.16 -8.71 -3.52
CA LEU A 104 -5.57 -8.08 -4.78
C LEU A 104 -5.52 -6.55 -4.69
N ILE A 105 -5.96 -5.97 -3.57
CA ILE A 105 -5.89 -4.51 -3.35
C ILE A 105 -4.45 -4.02 -3.41
N ILE A 106 -3.46 -4.76 -2.88
CA ILE A 106 -2.05 -4.37 -3.01
C ILE A 106 -1.56 -4.38 -4.46
N GLN A 107 -2.06 -5.29 -5.30
CA GLN A 107 -1.77 -5.26 -6.74
C GLN A 107 -2.38 -4.04 -7.42
N ILE A 108 -3.61 -3.68 -7.04
CA ILE A 108 -4.30 -2.46 -7.49
C ILE A 108 -3.50 -1.22 -7.09
N ARG A 109 -3.07 -1.13 -5.83
CA ARG A 109 -2.23 -0.03 -5.31
C ARG A 109 -0.91 0.11 -6.09
N ALA A 110 -0.26 -1.00 -6.42
CA ALA A 110 0.94 -0.98 -7.27
C ALA A 110 0.66 -0.50 -8.71
N LYS A 111 -0.53 -0.76 -9.25
CA LYS A 111 -0.98 -0.26 -10.55
C LYS A 111 -1.24 1.25 -10.51
N GLU A 112 -1.92 1.74 -9.47
CA GLU A 112 -2.13 3.17 -9.24
C GLU A 112 -0.81 3.91 -9.11
N LEU A 113 0.13 3.38 -8.33
CA LEU A 113 1.46 3.97 -8.16
C LEU A 113 2.17 4.13 -9.50
N ARG A 114 2.15 3.10 -10.35
CA ARG A 114 2.72 3.18 -11.70
C ARG A 114 2.02 4.23 -12.55
N PHE A 115 0.69 4.27 -12.50
CA PHE A 115 -0.09 5.25 -13.24
C PHE A 115 0.24 6.69 -12.80
N ILE A 116 0.32 6.95 -11.49
CA ILE A 116 0.68 8.25 -10.91
C ILE A 116 2.08 8.67 -11.34
N LEU A 117 3.08 7.79 -11.19
CA LEU A 117 4.47 8.09 -11.57
C LEU A 117 4.64 8.34 -13.06
N SER A 118 3.88 7.62 -13.91
CA SER A 118 3.86 7.85 -15.36
C SER A 118 3.15 9.16 -15.71
N SER A 119 2.10 9.52 -14.96
CA SER A 119 1.26 10.70 -15.20
C SER A 119 1.83 11.99 -14.62
N ARG A 120 2.86 11.94 -13.76
CA ARG A 120 3.54 13.15 -13.23
C ARG A 120 4.16 14.04 -14.31
N TYR A 121 4.40 13.51 -15.50
CA TYR A 121 4.78 14.32 -16.65
C TYR A 121 3.61 15.14 -17.23
N ALA A 122 2.36 14.94 -16.75
CA ALA A 122 1.14 15.48 -17.34
C ALA A 122 0.20 16.27 -16.38
N THR A 123 0.30 16.16 -15.04
CA THR A 123 -0.66 16.86 -14.15
C THR A 123 -0.15 17.23 -12.75
N TYR A 124 -0.72 18.32 -12.23
CA TYR A 124 -0.46 18.96 -10.92
C TYR A 124 -1.06 18.13 -9.77
N PHE A 125 -0.23 17.54 -8.91
CA PHE A 125 -0.66 16.97 -7.63
C PHE A 125 -0.58 18.07 -6.55
N SER A 126 -1.52 18.09 -5.59
CA SER A 126 -1.42 18.98 -4.44
C SER A 126 -0.27 18.52 -3.52
N GLU A 127 0.47 19.46 -2.92
CA GLU A 127 1.61 19.14 -2.04
C GLU A 127 1.24 18.29 -0.80
N ILE A 128 -0.05 18.21 -0.48
CA ILE A 128 -0.58 17.52 0.69
C ILE A 128 -0.86 16.03 0.39
N ASN A 129 -1.16 15.69 -0.87
CA ASN A 129 -1.61 14.36 -1.28
C ASN A 129 -0.44 13.55 -1.86
N ASP A 130 0.51 13.22 -0.99
CA ASP A 130 1.73 12.47 -1.31
C ASP A 130 1.68 11.00 -0.85
N GLY A 131 0.49 10.42 -0.66
CA GLY A 131 0.29 9.04 -0.17
C GLY A 131 1.03 7.98 -0.98
N TYR A 132 1.13 8.16 -2.29
CA TYR A 132 1.90 7.26 -3.16
C TYR A 132 3.38 7.13 -2.75
N ARG A 133 3.98 8.13 -2.08
CA ARG A 133 5.37 8.06 -1.57
C ARG A 133 5.49 7.04 -0.44
N ALA A 134 4.47 6.94 0.40
CA ALA A 134 4.42 5.99 1.50
C ALA A 134 4.44 4.55 0.96
N LEU A 135 3.61 4.28 -0.04
CA LEU A 135 3.54 2.98 -0.72
C LEU A 135 4.83 2.65 -1.48
N GLU A 136 5.40 3.63 -2.20
CA GLU A 136 6.68 3.44 -2.89
C GLU A 136 7.78 3.08 -1.90
N ARG A 137 7.88 3.81 -0.78
CA ARG A 137 8.87 3.54 0.25
C ARG A 137 8.65 2.17 0.89
N TYR A 138 7.40 1.81 1.16
CA TYR A 138 7.06 0.49 1.68
C TYR A 138 7.57 -0.63 0.75
N PHE A 139 7.31 -0.53 -0.56
CA PHE A 139 7.80 -1.52 -1.53
C PHE A 139 9.33 -1.57 -1.60
N GLU A 140 10.01 -0.43 -1.52
CA GLU A 140 11.48 -0.37 -1.46
C GLU A 140 12.05 -1.08 -0.23
N GLU A 141 11.39 -0.97 0.93
CA GLU A 141 11.86 -1.58 2.17
C GLU A 141 11.60 -3.10 2.24
N ILE A 142 10.49 -3.60 1.67
CA ILE A 142 10.14 -5.03 1.75
C ILE A 142 10.73 -5.87 0.61
N THR A 143 11.21 -5.25 -0.47
CA THR A 143 11.81 -6.00 -1.59
C THR A 143 13.17 -6.58 -1.20
N LYS A 144 13.51 -7.73 -1.77
CA LYS A 144 14.87 -8.29 -1.64
C LYS A 144 15.87 -7.62 -2.58
N PHE A 145 15.40 -6.92 -3.61
CA PHE A 145 16.25 -6.39 -4.68
C PHE A 145 16.79 -4.99 -4.40
N TYR A 146 16.31 -4.29 -3.36
CA TYR A 146 16.72 -2.92 -3.06
C TYR A 146 18.21 -2.80 -2.68
N ARG A 147 18.81 -3.83 -2.07
CA ARG A 147 20.16 -3.79 -1.47
C ARG A 147 21.32 -4.30 -2.35
N LEU A 148 21.13 -4.55 -3.64
CA LEU A 148 22.27 -4.93 -4.49
C LEU A 148 22.95 -3.67 -5.04
N PRO A 149 24.16 -3.29 -4.54
CA PRO A 149 24.99 -2.31 -5.21
C PRO A 149 25.53 -2.95 -6.50
N TYR A 150 25.65 -2.14 -7.56
CA TYR A 150 26.63 -2.40 -8.61
C TYR A 150 27.98 -1.85 -8.14
#